data_AF-A0A6P0SP83-F1
#
_entry.id   AF-A0A6P0SP83-F1
#
_cell.length_a   1.000
_cell.length_b   1.000
_cell.length_c   1.000
_cell.angle_alpha   90.00
_cell.angle_beta   90.00
_cell.angle_gamma   90.00
#
_symmetry.space_group_name_H-M   'P 1'
#
loop_
_entity.id
_entity.type
_entity.pdbx_description
1 polymer ?
#
loop_
_entity_poly.entity_id
_entity_poly.type
_entity_poly.pdbx_seq_one_letter_code
_entity_poly.pdbx_strand_id
1 'polypeptide(L)' 'MVSSSSIAVRELPIFPLPEVVLFPGRPLPLHIFEFRYRIMMNTILESDRRFGVLMWDPV' A
#
# COMPACT_ATOMS: atom_id res chain seq x y z
N MET A 1 -16.07 -15.80 19.11
CA MET A 1 -16.34 -16.03 17.67
C MET A 1 -15.01 -16.25 16.98
N VAL A 2 -14.71 -17.50 16.62
CA VAL A 2 -13.49 -17.85 15.89
C VAL A 2 -13.65 -17.32 14.47
N SER A 3 -12.92 -16.26 14.13
CA SER A 3 -12.77 -15.87 12.74
C SER A 3 -11.92 -16.95 12.08
N SER A 4 -12.56 -17.81 11.29
CA SER A 4 -11.87 -18.77 10.44
C SER A 4 -11.02 -17.99 9.46
N SER A 5 -9.74 -17.80 9.75
CA SER A 5 -8.78 -17.20 8.85
C SER A 5 -8.53 -18.16 7.69
N SER A 6 -9.41 -18.12 6.69
CA SER A 6 -9.06 -18.55 5.35
C SER A 6 -7.88 -17.71 4.92
N ILE A 7 -6.71 -18.32 4.75
CA ILE A 7 -5.56 -17.68 4.10
C ILE A 7 -5.99 -17.42 2.66
N ALA A 8 -6.58 -16.25 2.43
CA ALA A 8 -6.89 -15.77 1.11
C ALA A 8 -5.61 -15.13 0.55
N VAL A 9 -5.01 -15.80 -0.42
CA VAL A 9 -3.92 -15.19 -1.21
C VAL A 9 -4.53 -14.04 -2.00
N ARG A 10 -3.98 -12.84 -1.82
CA ARG A 10 -4.46 -11.64 -2.49
C ARG A 10 -3.29 -10.87 -3.08
N GLU A 11 -3.45 -10.47 -4.34
CA GLU A 11 -2.54 -9.53 -4.98
C GLU A 11 -2.77 -8.12 -4.42
N LEU A 12 -1.69 -7.40 -4.15
CA LEU A 12 -1.75 -6.05 -3.57
C LEU A 12 -0.79 -5.13 -4.31
N PRO A 13 -1.25 -3.94 -4.79
CA PRO A 13 -0.35 -2.93 -5.30
C PRO A 13 0.65 -2.49 -4.22
N ILE A 14 1.91 -2.34 -4.59
CA ILE A 14 2.97 -1.95 -3.66
C ILE A 14 3.48 -0.55 -3.98
N PHE A 15 3.40 0.35 -3.00
CA PHE A 15 3.99 1.67 -3.06
C PHE A 15 5.37 1.65 -2.40
N PRO A 16 6.46 1.87 -3.15
CA PRO A 16 7.79 1.95 -2.58
C PRO A 16 7.98 3.29 -1.86
N LEU A 17 8.36 3.25 -0.59
CA LEU A 17 8.81 4.42 0.17
C LEU A 17 10.17 4.09 0.80
N PRO A 18 11.26 4.72 0.33
CA PRO A 18 12.57 4.52 0.96
C PRO A 18 12.50 4.98 2.41
N GLU A 19 13.18 4.24 3.30
CA GLU A 19 13.38 4.60 4.71
C GLU A 19 12.08 4.75 5.57
N VAL A 20 10.90 4.39 5.04
CA VAL A 20 9.63 4.53 5.75
C VAL A 20 9.06 3.17 6.15
N VAL A 21 8.78 3.00 7.44
CA VAL A 21 8.00 1.88 7.99
C VAL A 21 6.68 2.41 8.55
N LEU A 22 5.56 1.89 8.05
CA LEU A 22 4.22 2.28 8.49
C LEU A 22 3.65 1.29 9.50
N PHE A 23 3.28 1.79 10.68
CA PHE A 23 2.59 1.00 11.69
C PHE A 23 1.06 1.04 11.51
N PRO A 24 0.33 -0.03 11.88
CA PRO A 24 -1.12 -0.06 11.82
C PRO A 24 -1.77 1.12 12.55
N GLY A 25 -2.79 1.72 11.93
CA GLY A 25 -3.55 2.83 12.50
C GLY A 25 -2.85 4.20 12.46
N ARG A 26 -1.61 4.28 11.97
CA ARG A 26 -0.91 5.57 11.79
C ARG A 26 -1.28 6.20 10.44
N PRO A 27 -1.64 7.49 10.40
CA PRO A 27 -1.81 8.20 9.13
C PRO A 27 -0.44 8.42 8.47
N LEU A 28 -0.39 8.27 7.15
CA LEU A 28 0.79 8.55 6.33
C LEU A 28 0.40 9.52 5.21
N PRO A 29 0.64 10.84 5.36
CA PRO A 29 0.39 11.79 4.29
C PRO A 29 1.38 11.56 3.15
N LEU A 30 0.88 11.33 1.94
CA LEU A 30 1.70 11.10 0.74
C LEU A 30 1.47 12.21 -0.28
N HIS A 31 2.56 12.78 -0.79
CA HIS A 31 2.53 13.67 -1.93
C HIS A 31 2.87 12.89 -3.20
N ILE A 32 1.85 12.57 -4.00
CA ILE A 32 1.99 11.72 -5.19
C ILE A 32 2.14 12.59 -6.44
N PHE A 33 3.38 12.85 -6.84
CA PHE A 33 3.66 13.70 -8.00
C PHE A 33 4.09 12.91 -9.25
N GLU A 34 4.81 11.79 -9.09
CA GLU A 34 5.25 11.00 -10.23
C GLU A 34 4.07 10.36 -10.96
N PHE A 35 4.07 10.49 -12.29
CA PHE A 35 2.95 10.08 -13.14
C PHE A 35 2.55 8.60 -12.96
N ARG A 36 3.54 7.70 -12.87
CA ARG A 36 3.29 6.26 -12.66
C ARG A 36 2.51 5.98 -11.37
N TYR A 37 2.81 6.70 -10.29
CA TYR A 37 2.14 6.52 -9.01
C TYR A 37 0.78 7.19 -8.98
N ARG A 38 0.58 8.29 -9.73
CA ARG A 38 -0.74 8.88 -9.93
C ARG A 38 -1.70 7.91 -10.60
N ILE A 39 -1.25 7.20 -11.65
CA ILE A 39 -2.04 6.14 -12.29
C ILE A 39 -2.39 5.06 -11.27
N MET A 40 -1.39 4.53 -10.58
CA MET A 40 -1.60 3.48 -9.57
C MET A 40 -2.61 3.91 -8.49
N MET A 41 -2.50 5.14 -8.00
CA MET A 41 -3.41 5.67 -6.98
C MET A 41 -4.84 5.80 -7.49
N ASN A 42 -5.04 6.25 -8.73
CA ASN A 42 -6.37 6.29 -9.32
C ASN A 42 -6.99 4.88 -9.40
N THR A 43 -6.23 3.87 -9.84
CA THR A 43 -6.68 2.48 -9.86
C THR A 43 -7.02 1.95 -8.45
N ILE A 44 -6.23 2.30 -7.43
CA ILE A 44 -6.49 1.91 -6.03
C ILE A 44 -7.77 2.58 -5.51
N LEU A 45 -7.99 3.86 -5.84
CA LEU A 45 -9.15 4.63 -5.39
C LEU A 45 -10.47 4.12 -5.99
N GLU A 46 -10.42 3.59 -7.22
CA GLU A 46 -11.54 2.95 -7.92
C GLU A 46 -11.81 1.51 -7.44
N SER A 47 -10.88 0.90 -6.72
CA SER A 47 -10.95 -0.48 -6.21
C SER A 47 -11.23 -0.50 -4.69
N ASP A 48 -10.63 -1.43 -3.96
CA ASP A 48 -10.84 -1.65 -2.53
C ASP A 48 -10.02 -0.71 -1.61
N ARG A 49 -9.35 0.30 -2.19
CA ARG A 49 -8.54 1.32 -1.50
C ARG A 49 -7.43 0.76 -0.61
N ARG A 50 -6.94 -0.45 -0.90
CA ARG A 50 -5.87 -1.09 -0.15
C ARG A 50 -4.62 -1.22 -1.01
N PHE A 51 -3.49 -0.86 -0.44
CA PHE A 51 -2.18 -1.03 -1.03
C PHE A 51 -1.17 -1.30 0.09
N GLY A 52 -0.03 -1.87 -0.28
CA GLY A 52 1.08 -2.10 0.63
C GLY A 52 2.10 -0.97 0.54
N VAL A 53 2.76 -0.69 1.66
CA VAL A 53 3.95 0.16 1.69
C VAL A 53 5.15 -0.74 1.80
N LEU A 54 6.07 -0.62 0.84
CA LEU A 54 7.35 -1.31 0.88
C LEU A 54 8.44 -0.33 1.26
N MET A 55 9.08 -0.59 2.40
CA MET A 55 10.40 -0.02 2.66
C MET A 55 11.38 -0.72 1.72
N TRP A 56 11.96 0.05 0.80
CA TRP A 56 13.01 -0.45 -0.07
C TRP A 56 14.33 0.20 0.35
N ASP A 57 15.36 -0.63 0.46
CA ASP A 57 16.71 -0.18 0.79
C ASP A 57 17.47 0.11 -0.51
N PRO A 58 17.87 1.37 -0.78
CA PRO A 58 18.55 1.75 -2.01
C PRO A 58 20.03 1.38 -2.10
N VAL A 59 20.49 0.36 -1.36
CA VAL A 59 21.89 -0.12 -1.38
C VAL A 59 22.26 -0.79 -2.69
#